data_AF-G4TYB5-F1
#
_entry.id   AF-G4TYB5-F1
#
_cell.length_a   1.000
_cell.length_b   1.000
_cell.length_c   1.000
_cell.angle_alpha   90.00
_cell.angle_beta   90.00
_cell.angle_gamma   90.00
#
_symmetry.space_group_name_H-M   'P 1'
#
loop_
_entity.id
_entity.type
_entity.pdbx_description
1 polymer ?
#
loop_
_entity_poly.entity_id
_entity_poly.type
_entity_poly.pdbx_seq_one_letter_code
_entity_poly.pdbx_strand_id
1 'polypeptide(L)'
;MDLIHSKACASLSCFNTVRREITALRTEQERRELAESSDDALSDTVTSRMELMWLPGHEAAEGNEAADKEAKKAITEGTSSRDDLPGWLRHSLPANLLAVKQELKRIAKTEARDRWRESRRFKRAAKIDETMPSGKYLALTDELTRREAALLTQLLTGHTCLNGHVNRINRAETPWCPHCGERNYETLTHVLYICPKYL
;
A
#
# COMPACT_ATOMS: atom_id res chain seq x y z
N MET A 1 13.51 3.78 -27.17
CA MET A 1 12.44 4.48 -26.42
C MET A 1 11.37 3.50 -25.90
N ASP A 2 11.58 2.19 -26.07
CA ASP A 2 10.54 1.17 -26.02
C ASP A 2 10.30 0.56 -24.64
N LEU A 3 11.26 0.71 -23.72
CA LEU A 3 11.16 0.16 -22.36
C LEU A 3 10.24 0.97 -21.43
N ILE A 4 9.92 2.21 -21.79
CA ILE A 4 9.05 3.10 -20.99
C ILE A 4 7.58 2.91 -21.39
N HIS A 5 7.30 2.73 -22.69
CA HIS A 5 5.95 2.42 -23.18
C HIS A 5 5.45 1.03 -22.75
N SER A 6 6.31 0.01 -22.79
CA SER A 6 5.95 -1.34 -22.32
C SER A 6 5.57 -1.37 -20.83
N LYS A 7 6.26 -0.59 -19.98
CA LYS A 7 6.04 -0.59 -18.53
C LYS A 7 4.79 0.17 -18.10
N ALA A 8 4.44 1.26 -18.80
CA ALA A 8 3.18 1.97 -18.58
C ALA A 8 1.96 1.09 -18.96
N CYS A 9 2.10 0.28 -20.02
CA CYS A 9 1.05 -0.60 -20.52
C CYS A 9 0.69 -1.72 -19.50
N ALA A 10 1.68 -2.31 -18.82
CA ALA A 10 1.43 -3.33 -17.79
C ALA A 10 0.75 -2.78 -16.53
N SER A 11 1.13 -1.58 -16.07
CA SER A 11 0.47 -0.92 -14.93
C SER A 11 -0.97 -0.49 -15.24
N LEU A 12 -1.24 -0.01 -16.47
CA LEU A 12 -2.60 0.27 -16.92
C LEU A 12 -3.42 -1.01 -17.08
N SER A 13 -2.80 -2.09 -17.58
CA SER A 13 -3.46 -3.40 -17.72
C SER A 13 -3.90 -3.95 -16.36
N CYS A 14 -3.04 -3.93 -15.35
CA CYS A 14 -3.41 -4.36 -13.99
C CYS A 14 -4.52 -3.48 -13.40
N PHE A 15 -4.41 -2.15 -13.52
CA PHE A 15 -5.44 -1.22 -13.05
C PHE A 15 -6.80 -1.45 -13.73
N ASN A 16 -6.82 -1.66 -15.04
CA ASN A 16 -8.04 -1.89 -15.80
C ASN A 16 -8.68 -3.23 -15.47
N THR A 17 -7.88 -4.28 -15.25
CA THR A 17 -8.36 -5.58 -14.78
C THR A 17 -8.99 -5.44 -13.39
N VAL A 18 -8.28 -4.83 -12.44
CA VAL A 18 -8.79 -4.56 -11.08
C VAL A 18 -10.10 -3.77 -11.11
N ARG A 19 -10.15 -2.70 -11.93
CA ARG A 19 -11.34 -1.87 -12.07
C ARG A 19 -12.52 -2.67 -12.62
N ARG A 20 -12.29 -3.51 -13.64
CA ARG A 20 -13.32 -4.36 -14.26
C ARG A 20 -13.89 -5.37 -13.25
N GLU A 21 -13.04 -6.06 -12.49
CA GLU A 21 -13.49 -7.02 -11.47
C GLU A 21 -14.31 -6.33 -10.37
N ILE A 22 -13.86 -5.14 -9.89
CA ILE A 22 -14.62 -4.37 -8.90
C ILE A 22 -15.98 -3.91 -9.45
N THR A 23 -16.04 -3.47 -10.70
CA THR A 23 -17.32 -3.08 -11.33
C THR A 23 -18.25 -4.28 -11.50
N ALA A 24 -17.73 -5.44 -11.91
CA ALA A 24 -18.53 -6.66 -12.05
C ALA A 24 -19.14 -7.11 -10.71
N LEU A 25 -18.36 -7.05 -9.63
CA LEU A 25 -18.84 -7.37 -8.29
C LEU A 25 -19.90 -6.39 -7.79
N ARG A 26 -19.77 -5.09 -8.10
CA ARG A 26 -20.79 -4.09 -7.77
C ARG A 26 -22.10 -4.34 -8.50
N THR A 27 -22.03 -4.61 -9.81
CA THR A 27 -23.24 -4.90 -10.59
C THR A 27 -23.94 -6.18 -10.15
N GLU A 28 -23.17 -7.18 -9.69
CA GLU A 28 -23.73 -8.41 -9.13
C GLU A 28 -24.41 -8.16 -7.78
N GLN A 29 -23.85 -7.28 -6.94
CA GLN A 29 -24.48 -6.88 -5.68
C GLN A 29 -25.80 -6.12 -5.93
N GLU A 30 -25.80 -5.14 -6.84
CA GLU A 30 -27.00 -4.36 -7.20
C GLU A 30 -28.11 -5.27 -7.76
N ARG A 31 -27.78 -6.27 -8.58
CA ARG A 31 -28.75 -7.25 -9.09
C ARG A 31 -29.41 -8.07 -7.99
N ARG A 32 -28.68 -8.40 -6.92
CA ARG A 32 -29.22 -9.15 -5.78
C ARG A 32 -30.14 -8.32 -4.92
N GLU A 33 -29.77 -7.07 -4.64
CA GLU A 33 -30.63 -6.12 -3.93
C GLU A 33 -31.97 -5.94 -4.67
N LEU A 34 -31.92 -5.88 -6.00
CA LEU A 34 -33.11 -5.88 -6.86
C LEU A 34 -33.92 -7.20 -6.80
N ALA A 35 -33.26 -8.36 -6.79
CA ALA A 35 -33.91 -9.67 -6.71
C ALA A 35 -34.57 -9.91 -5.35
N GLU A 36 -33.89 -9.57 -4.24
CA GLU A 36 -34.46 -9.64 -2.88
C GLU A 36 -35.69 -8.73 -2.75
N SER A 37 -35.68 -7.53 -3.34
CA SER A 37 -36.86 -6.64 -3.34
C SER A 37 -38.05 -7.19 -4.12
N SER A 38 -37.81 -8.11 -5.07
CA SER A 38 -38.83 -8.73 -5.90
C SER A 38 -39.43 -9.99 -5.25
N ASP A 39 -38.64 -10.75 -4.48
CA ASP A 39 -39.10 -11.96 -3.79
C ASP A 39 -40.00 -11.65 -2.58
N ASP A 40 -39.86 -10.49 -1.95
CA ASP A 40 -40.75 -10.00 -0.88
C ASP A 40 -42.20 -9.81 -1.34
N ALA A 41 -42.46 -9.72 -2.65
CA ALA A 41 -43.81 -9.55 -3.19
C ALA A 41 -44.63 -10.85 -3.30
N LEU A 42 -44.04 -12.03 -3.03
CA LEU A 42 -44.68 -13.35 -3.28
C LEU A 42 -44.60 -14.37 -2.13
N SER A 43 -44.20 -13.97 -0.91
CA SER A 43 -44.16 -14.86 0.25
C SER A 43 -45.35 -14.63 1.20
N ASP A 44 -46.15 -15.67 1.46
CA ASP A 44 -47.02 -15.76 2.64
C ASP A 44 -46.11 -15.74 3.89
N THR A 45 -45.87 -14.55 4.45
CA THR A 45 -44.92 -14.37 5.54
C THR A 45 -45.51 -14.80 6.87
N VAL A 46 -44.96 -15.88 7.45
CA VAL A 46 -45.05 -16.13 8.88
C VAL A 46 -44.35 -14.96 9.58
N THR A 47 -45.13 -14.05 10.14
CA THR A 47 -44.63 -12.87 10.86
C THR A 47 -44.02 -13.33 12.18
N SER A 48 -42.74 -13.68 12.13
CA SER A 48 -41.95 -14.00 13.31
C SER A 48 -41.51 -12.70 13.98
N ARG A 49 -41.89 -12.49 15.24
CA ARG A 49 -41.45 -11.34 16.02
C ARG A 49 -39.98 -11.54 16.42
N MET A 50 -39.08 -10.75 15.84
CA MET A 50 -37.66 -10.73 16.19
C MET A 50 -37.36 -9.51 17.05
N GLU A 51 -36.63 -9.70 18.14
CA GLU A 51 -36.13 -8.63 19.01
C GLU A 51 -34.60 -8.61 18.93
N LEU A 52 -34.05 -7.45 18.56
CA LEU A 52 -32.61 -7.22 18.49
C LEU A 52 -32.15 -6.55 19.77
N MET A 53 -31.19 -7.16 20.46
CA MET A 53 -30.60 -6.62 21.69
C MET A 53 -29.10 -6.44 21.48
N TRP A 54 -28.59 -5.28 21.90
CA TRP A 54 -27.15 -5.01 21.90
C TRP A 54 -26.52 -5.56 23.18
N LEU A 55 -25.45 -6.34 23.04
CA LEU A 55 -24.69 -6.87 24.17
C LEU A 55 -23.28 -6.26 24.19
N PRO A 56 -22.78 -5.81 25.35
CA PRO A 56 -21.42 -5.32 25.47
C PRO A 56 -20.40 -6.43 25.20
N GLY A 57 -19.37 -6.08 24.45
CA GLY A 57 -18.24 -6.98 24.20
C GLY A 57 -17.48 -7.27 25.49
N HIS A 58 -17.03 -8.52 25.64
CA HIS A 58 -16.20 -9.01 26.76
C HIS A 58 -16.88 -9.14 28.13
N GLU A 59 -18.22 -9.10 28.20
CA GLU A 59 -18.96 -9.26 29.46
C GLU A 59 -19.35 -10.73 29.78
N ALA A 60 -18.67 -11.71 29.16
CA ALA A 60 -18.83 -13.14 29.39
C ALA A 60 -20.26 -13.70 29.29
N ALA A 61 -21.08 -13.13 28.41
CA ALA A 61 -22.36 -13.74 28.04
C ALA A 61 -22.10 -15.07 27.29
N GLU A 62 -22.44 -16.19 27.92
CA GLU A 62 -22.13 -17.55 27.45
C GLU A 62 -22.49 -17.79 25.98
N GLY A 63 -23.67 -17.34 25.54
CA GLY A 63 -24.11 -17.48 24.14
C GLY A 63 -23.29 -16.65 23.15
N ASN A 64 -22.86 -15.45 23.53
CA ASN A 64 -22.00 -14.61 22.70
C ASN A 64 -20.58 -15.18 22.60
N GLU A 65 -20.04 -15.70 23.71
CA GLU A 65 -18.73 -16.35 23.72
C GLU A 65 -18.72 -17.65 22.91
N ALA A 66 -19.79 -18.45 23.00
CA ALA A 66 -19.95 -19.64 22.18
C ALA A 66 -19.98 -19.31 20.68
N ALA A 67 -20.74 -18.26 20.30
CA ALA A 67 -20.80 -17.80 18.92
C ALA A 67 -19.44 -17.28 18.42
N ASP A 68 -18.73 -16.46 19.21
CA ASP A 68 -17.39 -15.95 18.89
C ASP A 68 -16.36 -17.09 18.75
N LYS A 69 -16.44 -18.11 19.61
CA LYS A 69 -15.58 -19.30 19.53
C LYS A 69 -15.79 -20.07 18.23
N GLU A 70 -17.03 -20.30 17.82
CA GLU A 70 -17.33 -20.97 16.55
C GLU A 70 -16.94 -20.11 15.34
N ALA A 71 -17.14 -18.79 15.40
CA ALA A 71 -16.66 -17.88 14.37
C ALA A 71 -15.12 -17.93 14.21
N LYS A 72 -14.38 -18.00 15.33
CA LYS A 72 -12.92 -18.16 15.32
C LYS A 72 -12.49 -19.51 14.75
N LYS A 73 -13.16 -20.61 15.12
CA LYS A 73 -12.90 -21.93 14.54
C LYS A 73 -13.12 -21.93 13.03
N ALA A 74 -14.19 -21.29 12.54
CA ALA A 74 -14.45 -21.21 11.10
C ALA A 74 -13.32 -20.52 10.32
N ILE A 75 -12.60 -19.58 10.95
CA ILE A 75 -11.43 -18.92 10.36
C ILE A 75 -10.20 -19.86 10.33
N THR A 76 -9.98 -20.64 11.38
CA THR A 76 -8.76 -21.47 11.53
C THR A 76 -8.88 -22.86 10.92
N GLU A 77 -10.04 -23.49 11.06
CA GLU A 77 -10.33 -24.88 10.69
C GLU A 77 -11.17 -24.97 9.41
N GLY A 78 -11.76 -23.85 8.97
CA GLY A 78 -12.59 -23.76 7.77
C GLY A 78 -14.07 -23.97 8.04
N THR A 79 -14.86 -24.04 6.97
CA THR A 79 -16.32 -24.19 7.05
C THR A 79 -16.73 -25.60 7.46
N SER A 80 -17.84 -25.72 8.21
CA SER A 80 -18.52 -26.99 8.47
C SER A 80 -18.90 -27.72 7.17
N SER A 81 -19.16 -29.02 7.26
CA SER A 81 -19.64 -29.81 6.13
C SER A 81 -20.93 -29.22 5.56
N ARG A 82 -21.13 -29.37 4.25
CA ARG A 82 -22.32 -28.85 3.56
C ARG A 82 -23.63 -29.43 4.11
N ASP A 83 -23.57 -30.65 4.62
CA ASP A 83 -24.73 -31.35 5.18
C ASP A 83 -25.15 -30.76 6.54
N ASP A 84 -24.20 -30.21 7.29
CA ASP A 84 -24.41 -29.57 8.59
C ASP A 84 -24.93 -28.13 8.45
N LEU A 85 -24.83 -27.55 7.24
CA LEU A 85 -25.29 -26.19 6.97
C LEU A 85 -26.80 -26.17 6.66
N PRO A 86 -27.54 -25.16 7.17
CA PRO A 86 -28.90 -24.87 6.75
C PRO A 86 -29.01 -24.72 5.23
N GLY A 87 -30.12 -25.14 4.62
CA GLY A 87 -30.30 -25.15 3.16
C GLY A 87 -29.93 -23.82 2.46
N TRP A 88 -30.28 -22.69 3.09
CA TRP A 88 -29.99 -21.34 2.60
C TRP A 88 -28.50 -20.94 2.66
N LEU A 89 -27.69 -21.60 3.50
CA LEU A 89 -26.22 -21.42 3.57
C LEU A 89 -25.44 -22.43 2.70
N ARG A 90 -26.12 -23.35 2.01
CA ARG A 90 -25.46 -24.34 1.13
C ARG A 90 -25.08 -23.77 -0.25
N HIS A 91 -25.53 -22.57 -0.57
CA HIS A 91 -25.17 -21.85 -1.79
C HIS A 91 -23.86 -21.09 -1.59
N SER A 92 -23.12 -20.84 -2.69
CA SER A 92 -21.91 -20.03 -2.61
C SER A 92 -22.27 -18.64 -2.11
N LEU A 93 -21.65 -18.23 -1.01
CA LEU A 93 -21.72 -16.84 -0.57
C LEU A 93 -21.16 -15.92 -1.66
N PRO A 94 -21.73 -14.71 -1.82
CA PRO A 94 -21.12 -13.70 -2.66
C PRO A 94 -19.68 -13.41 -2.23
N ALA A 95 -18.83 -13.08 -3.20
CA ALA A 95 -17.52 -12.54 -2.88
C ALA A 95 -17.69 -11.21 -2.11
N ASN A 96 -17.10 -11.13 -0.93
CA ASN A 96 -17.09 -9.90 -0.15
C ASN A 96 -16.25 -8.84 -0.89
N LEU A 97 -16.89 -7.76 -1.35
CA LEU A 97 -16.24 -6.70 -2.11
C LEU A 97 -15.04 -6.07 -1.37
N LEU A 98 -15.11 -5.96 -0.04
CA LEU A 98 -14.01 -5.44 0.77
C LEU A 98 -12.84 -6.43 0.80
N ALA A 99 -13.11 -7.72 0.96
CA ALA A 99 -12.09 -8.76 0.93
C ALA A 99 -11.37 -8.79 -0.43
N VAL A 100 -12.13 -8.71 -1.53
CA VAL A 100 -11.53 -8.64 -2.88
C VAL A 100 -10.69 -7.38 -3.05
N LYS A 101 -11.19 -6.21 -2.62
CA LYS A 101 -10.41 -4.95 -2.68
C LYS A 101 -9.10 -5.04 -1.88
N GLN A 102 -9.13 -5.65 -0.69
CA GLN A 102 -7.95 -5.84 0.14
C GLN A 102 -6.93 -6.74 -0.56
N GLU A 103 -7.38 -7.83 -1.17
CA GLU A 103 -6.51 -8.76 -1.88
C GLU A 103 -5.87 -8.12 -3.12
N LEU A 104 -6.66 -7.39 -3.92
CA LEU A 104 -6.12 -6.64 -5.07
C LEU A 104 -5.10 -5.58 -4.64
N LYS A 105 -5.34 -4.89 -3.51
CA LYS A 105 -4.37 -3.95 -2.93
C LYS A 105 -3.08 -4.66 -2.50
N ARG A 106 -3.18 -5.85 -1.92
CA ARG A 106 -2.03 -6.69 -1.50
C ARG A 106 -1.18 -7.10 -2.71
N ILE A 107 -1.83 -7.56 -3.78
CA ILE A 107 -1.17 -7.93 -5.05
C ILE A 107 -0.47 -6.71 -5.65
N ALA A 108 -1.18 -5.59 -5.81
CA ALA A 108 -0.61 -4.37 -6.36
C ALA A 108 0.60 -3.85 -5.57
N LYS A 109 0.54 -3.92 -4.23
CA LYS A 109 1.66 -3.54 -3.35
C LYS A 109 2.89 -4.45 -3.56
N THR A 110 2.64 -5.75 -3.73
CA THR A 110 3.68 -6.75 -3.99
C THR A 110 4.37 -6.49 -5.33
N GLU A 111 3.60 -6.38 -6.42
CA GLU A 111 4.16 -6.07 -7.74
C GLU A 111 4.92 -4.74 -7.77
N ALA A 112 4.38 -3.70 -7.12
CA ALA A 112 5.03 -2.40 -7.06
C ALA A 112 6.39 -2.47 -6.35
N ARG A 113 6.47 -3.23 -5.25
CA ARG A 113 7.72 -3.46 -4.51
C ARG A 113 8.73 -4.21 -5.36
N ASP A 114 8.32 -5.28 -6.02
CA ASP A 114 9.24 -6.13 -6.78
C ASP A 114 9.78 -5.38 -8.00
N ARG A 115 8.90 -4.66 -8.71
CA ARG A 115 9.27 -3.73 -9.80
C ARG A 115 10.22 -2.63 -9.35
N TRP A 116 10.05 -2.11 -8.14
CA TRP A 116 10.97 -1.14 -7.57
C TRP A 116 12.35 -1.76 -7.34
N ARG A 117 12.42 -2.93 -6.70
CA ARG A 117 13.67 -3.65 -6.41
C ARG A 117 14.49 -3.97 -7.66
N GLU A 118 13.82 -4.29 -8.76
CA GLU A 118 14.47 -4.54 -10.06
C GLU A 118 14.99 -3.27 -10.75
N SER A 119 14.59 -2.08 -10.29
CA SER A 119 14.94 -0.84 -10.95
C SER A 119 16.40 -0.44 -10.72
N ARG A 120 17.00 0.23 -11.72
CA ARG A 120 18.33 0.88 -11.55
C ARG A 120 18.35 1.92 -10.43
N ARG A 121 17.18 2.50 -10.11
CA ARG A 121 17.03 3.52 -9.06
C ARG A 121 17.17 2.90 -7.68
N PHE A 122 16.63 1.69 -7.47
CA PHE A 122 16.79 0.96 -6.22
C PHE A 122 18.26 0.69 -5.90
N LYS A 123 19.09 0.33 -6.89
CA LYS A 123 20.54 0.14 -6.66
C LYS A 123 21.24 1.38 -6.06
N ARG A 124 20.74 2.59 -6.34
CA ARG A 124 21.26 3.82 -5.73
C ARG A 124 20.62 4.09 -4.38
N ALA A 125 19.30 3.98 -4.29
CA ALA A 125 18.54 4.21 -3.07
C ALA A 125 18.89 3.22 -1.95
N ALA A 126 19.18 1.96 -2.28
CA ALA A 126 19.55 0.91 -1.33
C ALA A 126 20.88 1.20 -0.62
N LYS A 127 21.74 2.06 -1.18
CA LYS A 127 22.95 2.54 -0.48
C LYS A 127 22.62 3.52 0.65
N ILE A 128 21.44 4.13 0.61
CA ILE A 128 20.92 5.05 1.63
C ILE A 128 20.08 4.24 2.62
N ASP A 129 19.09 3.50 2.11
CA ASP A 129 18.20 2.63 2.88
C ASP A 129 17.74 1.45 2.02
N GLU A 130 18.15 0.25 2.42
CA GLU A 130 17.80 -1.02 1.76
C GLU A 130 16.31 -1.39 1.86
N THR A 131 15.59 -0.78 2.81
CA THR A 131 14.17 -1.01 3.04
C THR A 131 13.28 -0.20 2.11
N MET A 132 13.84 0.74 1.33
CA MET A 132 13.10 1.61 0.43
C MET A 132 12.32 0.86 -0.66
N PRO A 133 11.06 1.27 -0.96
CA PRO A 133 10.29 2.30 -0.28
C PRO A 133 9.72 1.77 1.05
N SER A 134 10.07 2.41 2.16
CA SER A 134 9.52 2.11 3.48
C SER A 134 8.94 3.38 4.11
N GLY A 135 8.00 3.21 5.04
CA GLY A 135 7.53 4.30 5.89
C GLY A 135 8.55 4.70 6.97
N LYS A 136 9.67 3.98 7.11
CA LYS A 136 10.65 4.24 8.18
C LYS A 136 11.29 5.61 8.03
N TYR A 137 11.68 5.99 6.81
CA TYR A 137 12.24 7.31 6.56
C TYR A 137 11.23 8.43 6.90
N LEU A 138 9.94 8.21 6.62
CA LEU A 138 8.90 9.17 7.00
C LEU A 138 8.81 9.30 8.52
N ALA A 139 8.81 8.19 9.27
CA ALA A 139 8.83 8.22 10.72
C ALA A 139 10.08 8.89 11.31
N LEU A 140 11.27 8.64 10.72
CA LEU A 140 12.53 9.25 11.16
C LEU A 140 12.59 10.77 10.90
N THR A 141 11.84 11.25 9.93
CA THR A 141 11.83 12.67 9.54
C THR A 141 10.57 13.39 9.98
N ASP A 142 9.73 12.75 10.81
CA ASP A 142 8.43 13.27 11.22
C ASP A 142 8.54 14.51 12.11
N GLU A 143 9.58 14.56 12.95
CA GLU A 143 9.88 15.71 13.82
C GLU A 143 10.58 16.85 13.08
N LEU A 144 11.10 16.61 11.87
CA LEU A 144 11.82 17.62 11.09
C LEU A 144 10.83 18.57 10.42
N THR A 145 11.20 19.84 10.37
CA THR A 145 10.50 20.77 9.48
C THR A 145 10.67 20.34 8.04
N ARG A 146 9.74 20.76 7.17
CA ARG A 146 9.82 20.50 5.72
C ARG A 146 11.18 20.91 5.13
N ARG A 147 11.76 22.02 5.61
CA ARG A 147 13.05 22.52 5.14
C ARG A 147 14.19 21.57 5.51
N GLU A 148 14.22 21.11 6.75
CA GLU A 148 15.25 20.18 7.24
C GLU A 148 15.14 18.82 6.55
N ALA A 149 13.93 18.27 6.41
CA ALA A 149 13.72 17.03 5.67
C ALA A 149 14.14 17.14 4.19
N ALA A 150 13.89 18.29 3.56
CA ALA A 150 14.35 18.56 2.19
C ALA A 150 15.88 18.63 2.10
N LEU A 151 16.54 19.33 3.04
CA LEU A 151 17.99 19.40 3.13
C LEU A 151 18.59 18.01 3.34
N LEU A 152 18.08 17.24 4.31
CA LEU A 152 18.52 15.87 4.56
C LEU A 152 18.38 15.00 3.30
N THR A 153 17.26 15.10 2.59
CA THR A 153 17.05 14.36 1.34
C THR A 153 18.06 14.77 0.26
N GLN A 154 18.35 16.06 0.12
CA GLN A 154 19.38 16.55 -0.81
C GLN A 154 20.77 16.03 -0.45
N LEU A 155 21.11 16.00 0.85
CA LEU A 155 22.37 15.46 1.35
C LEU A 155 22.49 13.95 1.04
N LEU A 156 21.50 13.16 1.42
CA LEU A 156 21.50 11.70 1.24
C LEU A 156 21.54 11.30 -0.24
N THR A 157 20.85 12.04 -1.10
CA THR A 157 20.80 11.76 -2.54
C THR A 157 21.90 12.43 -3.34
N GLY A 158 22.69 13.31 -2.71
CA GLY A 158 23.73 14.11 -3.36
C GLY A 158 23.19 15.12 -4.37
N HIS A 159 21.93 15.56 -4.24
CA HIS A 159 21.31 16.64 -5.03
C HIS A 159 21.48 17.99 -4.32
N THR A 160 22.73 18.34 -4.06
CA THR A 160 23.11 19.52 -3.28
C THR A 160 23.42 20.72 -4.17
N CYS A 161 23.47 21.91 -3.58
CA CYS A 161 23.92 23.13 -4.27
C CYS A 161 25.45 23.27 -4.38
N LEU A 162 26.23 22.28 -3.93
CA LEU A 162 27.70 22.28 -4.04
C LEU A 162 28.17 22.20 -5.49
N ASN A 163 29.30 22.86 -5.80
CA ASN A 163 29.85 22.99 -7.16
C ASN A 163 30.02 21.65 -7.87
N GLY A 164 30.43 20.59 -7.16
CA GLY A 164 30.54 19.25 -7.75
C GLY A 164 29.21 18.71 -8.30
N HIS A 165 28.08 18.97 -7.63
CA HIS A 165 26.77 18.58 -8.15
C HIS A 165 26.28 19.54 -9.23
N VAL A 166 26.33 20.86 -8.97
CA VAL A 166 25.77 21.85 -9.90
C VAL A 166 26.56 21.93 -11.21
N ASN A 167 27.87 21.70 -11.21
CA ASN A 167 28.67 21.57 -12.43
C ASN A 167 28.25 20.35 -13.26
N ARG A 168 27.99 19.20 -12.62
CA ARG A 168 27.52 17.97 -13.31
C ARG A 168 26.19 18.17 -14.05
N ILE A 169 25.35 19.10 -13.59
CA ILE A 169 24.09 19.47 -14.26
C ILE A 169 24.22 20.76 -15.11
N ASN A 170 25.44 21.19 -15.41
CA ASN A 170 25.77 22.38 -16.21
C ASN A 170 25.19 23.69 -15.64
N ARG A 171 25.17 23.83 -14.31
CA ARG A 171 24.73 25.03 -13.58
C ARG A 171 25.86 25.79 -12.88
N ALA A 172 27.09 25.26 -12.93
CA ALA A 172 28.30 25.96 -12.51
C ALA A 172 29.41 25.72 -13.53
N GLU A 173 30.25 26.73 -13.74
CA GLU A 173 31.37 26.68 -14.69
C GLU A 173 32.40 25.64 -14.28
N THR A 174 32.66 25.49 -12.97
CA THR A 174 33.67 24.55 -12.46
C THR A 174 33.14 23.72 -11.30
N PRO A 175 33.66 22.49 -11.09
CA PRO A 175 33.28 21.63 -9.97
C PRO A 175 34.10 21.91 -8.69
N TRP A 176 35.00 22.88 -8.71
CA TRP A 176 36.03 23.08 -7.70
C TRP A 176 35.49 23.74 -6.44
N CYS A 177 36.08 23.40 -5.30
CA CYS A 177 35.80 24.10 -4.04
C CYS A 177 36.38 25.51 -4.10
N PRO A 178 35.58 26.56 -3.79
CA PRO A 178 36.05 27.95 -3.79
C PRO A 178 37.21 28.21 -2.82
N HIS A 179 37.35 27.38 -1.78
CA HIS A 179 38.37 27.55 -0.74
C HIS A 179 39.63 26.71 -0.97
N CYS A 180 39.53 25.62 -1.73
CA CYS A 180 40.62 24.67 -1.92
C CYS A 180 41.17 24.64 -3.36
N GLY A 181 40.51 25.33 -4.30
CA GLY A 181 40.93 25.47 -5.69
C GLY A 181 40.82 24.19 -6.52
N GLU A 182 41.48 24.20 -7.69
CA GLU A 182 41.35 23.23 -8.80
C GLU A 182 41.81 21.80 -8.51
N ARG A 183 42.16 21.48 -7.27
CA ARG A 183 42.55 20.11 -6.86
C ARG A 183 41.47 19.39 -6.07
N ASN A 184 40.42 20.09 -5.67
CA ASN A 184 39.41 19.55 -4.77
C ASN A 184 38.01 19.83 -5.31
N TYR A 185 37.31 18.76 -5.73
CA TYR A 185 35.89 18.87 -6.09
C TYR A 185 35.06 19.23 -4.86
N GLU A 186 34.16 20.19 -5.00
CA GLU A 186 33.22 20.54 -3.94
C GLU A 186 32.11 19.49 -3.85
N THR A 187 32.39 18.42 -3.12
CA THR A 187 31.46 17.34 -2.81
C THR A 187 31.09 17.36 -1.33
N LEU A 188 30.02 16.65 -0.95
CA LEU A 188 29.67 16.50 0.46
C LEU A 188 30.81 15.92 1.30
N THR A 189 31.47 14.89 0.78
CA THR A 189 32.63 14.29 1.46
C THR A 189 33.74 15.32 1.65
N HIS A 190 33.99 16.17 0.65
CA HIS A 190 34.97 17.23 0.78
C HIS A 190 34.56 18.25 1.85
N VAL A 191 33.35 18.81 1.77
CA VAL A 191 32.87 19.84 2.70
C VAL A 191 32.82 19.32 4.14
N LEU A 192 32.38 18.09 4.37
CA LEU A 192 32.19 17.54 5.72
C LEU A 192 33.48 17.00 6.36
N TYR A 193 34.43 16.48 5.56
CA TYR A 193 35.55 15.70 6.11
C TYR A 193 36.94 16.13 5.63
N ILE A 194 37.07 17.02 4.64
CA ILE A 194 38.37 17.33 4.02
C ILE A 194 38.63 18.83 3.96
N CYS A 195 37.61 19.66 3.77
CA CYS A 195 37.75 21.07 3.50
C CYS A 195 38.27 21.83 4.74
N PRO A 196 39.47 22.45 4.69
CA PRO A 196 40.06 23.15 5.83
C PRO A 196 39.26 24.38 6.30
N LYS A 197 38.31 24.84 5.49
CA LYS A 197 37.42 25.96 5.83
C LYS A 197 36.31 25.54 6.82
N TYR A 198 35.85 24.30 6.72
CA TYR A 198 34.64 23.81 7.39
C TYR A 198 34.94 22.75 8.46
N LEU A 199 36.20 22.30 8.54
CA LEU A 199 36.76 21.56 9.67
C LEU A 199 37.31 22.55 10.70
#